data_AF-A0A381ZEA0-F1
#
_entry.id   AF-A0A381ZEA0-F1
#
_cell.length_a   1.000
_cell.length_b   1.000
_cell.length_c   1.000
_cell.angle_alpha   90.00
_cell.angle_beta   90.00
_cell.angle_gamma   90.00
#
_symmetry.space_group_name_H-M   'P 1'
#
loop_
_entity.id
_entity.type
_entity.pdbx_description
1 polymer ?
#
loop_
_entity_poly.entity_id
_entity_poly.type
_entity_poly.pdbx_seq_one_letter_code
_entity_poly.pdbx_strand_id
1 'polypeptide(L)' 'PVDNCMLEVQNPDVPHMIRIEVDPLLCIGCKKCITKGPMDTLLEGCPWDAIDMVSLQEFESEHGELAY' A
#
# COMPACT_ATOMS: atom_id res chain seq x y z
N PRO A 1 -14.64 3.98 -0.31
CA PRO A 1 -13.49 3.91 -1.24
C PRO A 1 -13.32 5.25 -1.92
N VAL A 2 -12.15 5.84 -1.78
CA VAL A 2 -11.81 7.08 -2.46
C VAL A 2 -11.18 6.71 -3.81
N ASP A 3 -11.54 7.42 -4.87
CA ASP A 3 -10.94 7.20 -6.18
C ASP A 3 -9.44 7.52 -6.12
N ASN A 4 -8.64 6.82 -6.95
CA ASN A 4 -7.19 6.97 -7.04
C ASN A 4 -6.38 6.70 -5.74
N CYS A 5 -6.96 6.03 -4.74
CA CYS A 5 -6.22 5.63 -3.53
C CYS A 5 -5.23 4.46 -3.74
N MET A 6 -5.20 3.84 -4.93
CA MET A 6 -4.28 2.75 -5.29
C MET A 6 -3.60 3.12 -6.61
N LEU A 7 -2.26 3.10 -6.61
CA LEU A 7 -1.42 3.44 -7.74
C LEU A 7 -0.57 2.23 -8.16
N GLU A 8 -0.54 1.94 -9.46
CA GLU A 8 0.33 0.91 -10.03
C GLU A 8 1.72 1.51 -10.26
N VAL A 9 2.74 0.93 -9.62
CA VAL A 9 4.14 1.33 -9.78
C VAL A 9 4.98 0.14 -10.22
N GLN A 10 6.05 0.40 -10.98
CA GLN A 10 6.99 -0.66 -11.38
C GLN A 10 7.69 -1.20 -10.13
N ASN A 11 7.69 -2.52 -9.93
CA ASN A 11 8.41 -3.12 -8.83
C ASN A 11 9.93 -3.16 -9.17
N PRO A 12 10.80 -2.45 -8.42
CA PRO A 12 12.24 -2.47 -8.67
C PRO A 12 12.90 -3.81 -8.32
N ASP A 13 12.33 -4.55 -7.37
CA ASP A 13 12.85 -5.84 -6.89
C ASP A 13 12.43 -6.99 -7.82
N VAL A 14 11.26 -6.87 -8.44
CA VAL A 14 10.68 -7.88 -9.34
C VAL A 14 10.15 -7.20 -10.61
N PRO A 15 11.00 -6.92 -11.61
CA PRO A 15 10.65 -6.06 -12.75
C PRO A 15 9.47 -6.54 -13.61
N HIS A 16 9.15 -7.83 -13.57
CA HIS A 16 8.04 -8.45 -14.30
C HIS A 16 6.71 -8.38 -13.54
N MET A 17 6.70 -7.81 -12.33
CA MET A 17 5.52 -7.67 -11.48
C MET A 17 5.25 -6.19 -11.20
N ILE A 18 3.98 -5.83 -11.04
CA ILE A 18 3.56 -4.48 -10.66
C ILE A 18 3.37 -4.44 -9.15
N ARG A 19 3.87 -3.40 -8.50
CA ARG A 19 3.61 -3.09 -7.09
C ARG A 19 2.44 -2.13 -7.02
N ILE A 20 1.52 -2.37 -6.09
CA ILE A 20 0.45 -1.43 -5.80
C ILE A 20 0.87 -0.60 -4.60
N GLU A 21 0.97 0.71 -4.77
CA GLU A 21 1.15 1.65 -3.67
C GLU A 21 -0.20 2.26 -3.29
N VAL A 22 -0.43 2.41 -1.99
CA VAL A 22 -1.63 3.04 -1.46
C VAL A 22 -1.26 4.46 -1.07
N ASP A 23 -1.99 5.44 -1.60
CA ASP A 23 -1.78 6.83 -1.25
C ASP A 23 -2.17 7.04 0.23
N PRO A 24 -1.22 7.41 1.11
CA PRO A 24 -1.48 7.57 2.53
C PRO A 24 -2.44 8.72 2.83
N LEU A 25 -2.52 9.75 1.98
CA LEU A 25 -3.42 10.89 2.16
C LEU A 25 -4.87 10.54 1.82
N LEU A 26 -5.07 9.63 0.87
CA LEU A 26 -6.39 9.17 0.43
C LEU A 26 -6.84 7.89 1.16
N CYS A 27 -5.97 7.28 1.98
CA CYS A 27 -6.28 6.05 2.69
C CYS A 27 -7.26 6.28 3.84
N ILE A 28 -8.49 5.78 3.68
CA ILE A 28 -9.56 5.85 4.70
C ILE A 28 -9.72 4.55 5.51
N GLY A 29 -8.77 3.61 5.42
CA GLY A 29 -8.86 2.32 6.11
C GLY A 29 -9.98 1.38 5.60
N CYS A 30 -10.40 1.52 4.34
CA CYS A 30 -11.51 0.72 3.80
C CYS A 30 -11.17 -0.74 3.48
N LYS A 31 -9.90 -1.16 3.64
CA LYS A 31 -9.38 -2.51 3.41
C LYS A 31 -9.58 -3.08 1.99
N LYS A 32 -10.04 -2.28 1.02
CA LYS A 32 -10.21 -2.76 -0.36
C LYS A 32 -8.90 -3.09 -1.08
N CYS A 33 -7.79 -2.47 -0.66
CA CYS A 33 -6.45 -2.77 -1.14
C CYS A 33 -6.02 -4.21 -0.79
N ILE A 34 -6.51 -4.77 0.32
CA ILE A 34 -6.17 -6.13 0.75
C ILE A 34 -7.20 -7.18 0.34
N THR A 35 -8.39 -6.81 -0.14
CA THR A 35 -9.44 -7.77 -0.58
C THR A 35 -9.43 -8.06 -2.07
N LYS A 36 -8.63 -7.34 -2.86
CA LYS A 36 -8.49 -7.54 -4.32
C LYS A 36 -7.33 -8.45 -4.71
N GLY A 37 -6.69 -9.11 -3.74
CA GLY A 37 -5.71 -10.16 -4.02
C GLY A 37 -6.33 -11.30 -4.83
N PRO A 38 -5.53 -12.08 -5.58
CA PRO A 38 -6.04 -13.27 -6.25
C PRO A 38 -6.76 -14.15 -5.21
N MET A 39 -8.03 -14.50 -5.48
CA MET A 39 -8.93 -15.32 -4.66
C MET A 39 -9.78 -14.61 -3.59
N ASP A 40 -10.09 -13.32 -3.71
CA ASP A 40 -10.93 -12.58 -2.70
C ASP A 40 -10.39 -12.73 -1.27
N THR A 41 -9.09 -12.97 -1.15
CA THR A 41 -8.42 -13.19 0.13
C THR A 41 -8.24 -11.85 0.82
N LEU A 42 -8.69 -11.73 2.07
CA LEU A 42 -8.26 -10.67 2.97
C LEU A 42 -6.79 -10.93 3.30
N LEU A 43 -5.89 -10.11 2.77
CA LEU A 43 -4.50 -10.12 3.22
C LEU A 43 -4.45 -9.49 4.63
N GLU A 44 -4.74 -10.28 5.68
CA GLU A 44 -4.33 -9.93 7.05
C GLU A 44 -2.83 -10.24 7.19
N GLY A 45 -2.02 -9.19 7.11
CA GLY A 45 -0.61 -9.35 6.79
C GLY A 45 -0.46 -9.78 5.32
N CYS A 46 0.45 -9.16 4.60
CA CYS A 46 0.73 -9.63 3.26
C CYS A 46 1.23 -11.09 3.35
N PRO A 47 0.74 -12.03 2.51
CA PRO A 47 1.26 -13.40 2.43
C PRO A 47 2.75 -13.47 2.02
N TRP A 48 3.34 -12.32 1.66
CA TRP A 48 4.76 -12.10 1.36
C TRP A 48 5.38 -10.92 2.12
N ASP A 49 4.73 -10.38 3.15
CA ASP A 49 5.23 -9.20 3.91
C ASP A 49 5.34 -7.88 3.12
N ALA A 50 4.55 -7.70 2.05
CA ALA A 50 4.63 -6.53 1.15
C ALA A 50 3.98 -5.22 1.66
N ILE A 51 3.26 -5.22 2.80
CA ILE A 51 2.67 -3.99 3.35
C ILE A 51 2.78 -4.00 4.87
N ASP A 52 3.69 -3.18 5.39
CA ASP A 52 3.80 -2.89 6.82
C ASP A 52 3.03 -1.62 7.17
N MET A 53 2.20 -1.72 8.20
CA MET A 53 1.56 -0.55 8.81
C MET A 53 2.48 0.01 9.88
N VAL A 54 3.24 1.04 9.52
CA VAL A 54 4.07 1.83 10.44
C VAL A 54 3.34 3.08 10.89
N SER A 55 3.79 3.67 12.00
CA SER A 55 3.25 4.96 12.44
C SER A 55 3.65 6.07 11.46
N LEU A 56 2.85 7.14 11.37
CA LEU A 56 3.18 8.31 10.55
C LEU A 56 4.56 8.87 10.91
N GLN A 57 4.88 8.91 12.21
CA GLN A 57 6.15 9.41 12.72
C GLN A 57 7.36 8.56 12.28
N GLU A 58 7.16 7.25 12.16
CA GLU A 58 8.17 6.31 11.68
C GLU A 58 8.36 6.43 10.17
N PHE A 59 7.26 6.52 9.41
CA PHE A 59 7.30 6.75 7.97
C PHE A 59 8.00 8.06 7.61
N GLU A 60 7.64 9.16 8.27
CA GLU A 60 8.23 10.49 8.02
C GLU A 60 9.71 10.55 8.43
N SER A 61 10.15 9.75 9.42
CA SER A 61 11.56 9.67 9.80
C SER A 61 12.46 9.05 8.72
N GLU A 62 11.93 8.13 7.91
CA GLU A 62 12.68 7.43 6.87
C GLU A 62 12.51 8.08 5.49
N HIS A 63 11.30 8.55 5.19
CA HIS A 63 10.93 9.04 3.86
C HIS A 63 10.74 10.56 3.77
N GLY A 64 10.79 11.27 4.90
CA GLY A 64 10.52 12.70 4.99
C GLY A 64 9.04 13.04 5.17
N GLU A 65 8.75 14.32 5.38
CA GLU A 65 7.38 14.79 5.60
C GLU A 65 6.52 14.57 4.35
N LEU A 66 5.34 13.99 4.56
CA LEU A 66 4.33 13.91 3.52
C LEU A 66 3.88 15.34 3.14
N ALA A 67 3.70 15.58 1.85
CA ALA A 67 3.19 16.86 1.37
C ALA A 67 1.67 16.94 1.64
N TYR A 68 1.31 17.44 2.82
CA TYR A 68 -0.07 17.69 3.25
C TYR A 68 -0.79 18.72 2.39
#